data_AF-V7AJL4-F1
#
_entry.id   AF-V7AJL4-F1
#
_cell.length_a   1.000
_cell.length_b   1.000
_cell.length_c   1.000
_cell.angle_alpha   90.00
_cell.angle_beta   90.00
_cell.angle_gamma   90.00
#
_symmetry.space_group_name_H-M   'P 1'
#
loop_
_entity.id
_entity.type
_entity.pdbx_description
1 polymer ?
#
loop_
_entity_poly.entity_id
_entity_poly.type
_entity_poly.pdbx_seq_one_letter_code
_entity_poly.pdbx_strand_id
1 'polypeptide(L)'
;MGYVRVAPLALFLLATSIMFSMKKTEAVVCSGVCSPFEMPPCGSSDCRCIPYGLFIGACTYPRGLSSVAKTIDEHPNLCRSHGECMKKGSGNFCARYPNDYVDYGWCFNSDSEELKGFLAMPREISK
;
A
#
# COMPACT_ATOMS: atom_id res chain seq x y z
N MET A 1 26.62 58.69 18.31
CA MET A 1 27.38 57.47 17.99
C MET A 1 26.55 56.28 18.44
N GLY A 2 25.93 55.54 17.52
CA GLY A 2 24.99 54.48 17.89
C GLY A 2 24.70 53.54 16.72
N TYR A 3 25.75 53.00 16.10
CA TYR A 3 25.60 51.87 15.20
C TYR A 3 25.25 50.64 16.05
N VAL A 4 23.98 50.50 16.39
CA VAL A 4 23.45 49.26 16.96
C VAL A 4 23.70 48.20 15.91
N ARG A 5 24.49 47.19 16.28
CA ARG A 5 24.98 46.16 15.37
C ARG A 5 23.78 45.36 14.85
N VAL A 6 23.29 45.73 13.65
CA VAL A 6 22.22 45.01 12.94
C VAL A 6 22.78 43.70 12.34
N ALA A 7 24.07 43.70 11.98
CA ALA A 7 24.75 42.58 11.34
C ALA A 7 24.78 41.27 12.16
N PRO A 8 25.04 41.26 13.48
CA PRO A 8 25.06 40.03 14.28
C PRO A 8 23.67 39.43 14.47
N LEU A 9 22.63 40.26 14.58
CA LEU A 9 21.24 39.81 14.71
C LEU A 9 20.74 39.15 13.42
N ALA A 10 21.08 39.72 12.26
CA ALA A 10 20.77 39.13 10.96
C ALA A 10 21.49 37.79 10.74
N LEU A 11 22.76 37.68 11.15
CA LEU A 11 23.53 36.43 11.11
C LEU A 11 22.96 35.36 12.04
N PHE A 12 22.49 35.74 13.25
CA PHE A 12 21.84 34.81 14.17
C PHE A 12 20.52 34.26 13.62
N LEU A 13 19.71 35.09 12.96
CA LEU A 13 18.45 34.66 12.32
C LEU A 13 18.68 33.78 11.09
N LEU A 14 19.75 34.02 10.32
CA LEU A 14 20.17 33.16 9.20
C LEU A 14 20.69 31.80 9.68
N ALA A 15 21.40 31.75 10.82
CA ALA A 15 21.94 30.49 11.35
C ALA A 15 20.85 29.57 11.93
N THR A 16 19.79 30.13 12.53
CA THR A 16 18.68 29.34 13.07
C THR A 16 17.78 28.77 11.99
N SER A 17 17.63 29.42 10.82
CA SER A 17 16.81 28.89 9.72
C SER A 17 17.41 27.64 9.06
N ILE A 18 18.74 27.46 9.11
CA ILE A 18 19.43 26.30 8.53
C ILE A 18 19.26 25.05 9.44
N MET A 19 19.10 25.24 10.75
CA MET A 19 18.84 24.13 11.69
C MET A 19 17.39 23.64 11.65
N PHE A 20 16.46 24.42 11.11
CA PHE A 20 15.09 24.00 10.80
C PHE A 20 14.92 23.59 9.33
N SER A 21 15.97 23.00 8.74
CA SER A 21 15.77 22.11 7.60
C SER A 21 14.96 20.92 8.11
N MET A 22 13.64 21.09 8.18
CA MET A 22 12.69 20.03 8.45
C MET A 22 13.02 18.94 7.45
N LYS A 23 13.71 17.91 7.93
CA LYS A 23 13.77 16.61 7.27
C LYS A 23 12.32 16.37 6.88
N LYS A 24 12.07 16.27 5.57
CA LYS A 24 10.74 16.01 5.03
C LYS A 24 10.29 14.72 5.69
N THR A 25 9.61 14.83 6.82
CA THR A 25 8.84 13.75 7.39
C THR A 25 7.69 13.71 6.41
N GLU A 26 7.90 13.00 5.30
CA GLU A 26 6.82 12.42 4.51
C GLU A 26 5.93 11.78 5.58
N ALA A 27 4.88 12.50 6.01
CA ALA A 27 3.81 11.86 6.71
C ALA A 27 3.31 10.87 5.67
N VAL A 28 3.74 9.60 5.79
CA VAL A 28 3.48 8.57 4.78
C VAL A 28 1.98 8.58 4.56
N VAL A 29 1.53 9.17 3.46
CA VAL A 29 0.11 9.27 3.15
C VAL A 29 -0.25 7.93 2.53
N CYS A 30 -0.85 7.03 3.30
CA CYS A 30 -1.37 5.77 2.77
C CYS A 30 -2.69 6.04 2.02
N SER A 31 -2.61 6.74 0.89
CA SER A 31 -3.72 6.95 -0.04
C SER A 31 -3.19 6.93 -1.47
N GLY A 32 -4.03 6.49 -2.40
CA GLY A 32 -3.66 6.33 -3.79
C GLY A 32 -3.88 4.91 -4.30
N VAL A 33 -3.54 4.72 -5.57
CA VAL A 33 -3.63 3.44 -6.25
C VAL A 33 -2.32 2.68 -6.02
N CYS A 34 -2.41 1.38 -5.80
CA CYS A 34 -1.27 0.49 -5.67
C CYS A 34 -1.48 -0.78 -6.49
N SER A 35 -0.39 -1.45 -6.85
CA SER A 35 -0.46 -2.82 -7.34
C SER A 35 -0.35 -3.78 -6.15
N PRO A 36 -1.22 -4.80 -6.04
CA PRO A 36 -1.05 -5.86 -5.04
C PRO A 36 0.29 -6.60 -5.17
N PHE A 37 0.95 -6.53 -6.33
CA PHE A 37 2.26 -7.13 -6.59
C PHE A 37 3.44 -6.22 -6.20
N GLU A 38 3.18 -4.94 -5.88
CA GLU A 38 4.20 -3.95 -5.52
C GLU A 38 4.73 -4.16 -4.10
N MET A 39 6.06 -4.08 -3.94
CA MET A 39 6.74 -4.21 -2.66
C MET A 39 7.85 -3.15 -2.49
N PRO A 40 7.86 -2.39 -1.37
CA PRO A 40 6.80 -2.28 -0.36
C PRO A 40 5.53 -1.65 -0.97
N PRO A 41 4.32 -2.11 -0.58
CA PRO A 41 3.10 -1.52 -1.12
C PRO A 41 3.02 -0.03 -0.79
N CYS A 42 2.60 0.80 -1.74
CA CYS A 42 2.41 2.24 -1.52
C CYS A 42 3.69 2.99 -1.12
N GLY A 43 4.86 2.45 -1.46
CA GLY A 43 6.16 3.03 -1.11
C GLY A 43 6.49 3.00 0.39
N SER A 44 5.71 2.32 1.24
CA SER A 44 5.99 2.22 2.68
C SER A 44 5.47 0.93 3.32
N SER A 45 6.24 0.37 4.26
CA SER A 45 5.83 -0.77 5.07
C SER A 45 4.71 -0.47 6.07
N ASP A 46 4.42 0.81 6.31
CA ASP A 46 3.34 1.24 7.21
C ASP A 46 1.96 1.20 6.54
N CYS A 47 1.92 0.99 5.21
CA CYS A 47 0.70 0.91 4.41
C CYS A 47 0.38 -0.53 4.00
N ARG A 48 -0.89 -0.76 3.67
CA ARG A 48 -1.38 -1.99 3.04
C ARG A 48 -2.00 -1.66 1.69
N CYS A 49 -1.80 -2.53 0.70
CA CYS A 49 -2.46 -2.41 -0.60
C CYS A 49 -3.68 -3.33 -0.67
N ILE A 50 -4.88 -2.75 -0.77
CA ILE A 50 -6.14 -3.49 -0.86
C ILE A 50 -6.61 -3.59 -2.31
N PRO A 51 -6.51 -4.76 -2.97
CA PRO A 51 -7.01 -4.99 -4.31
C PRO A 51 -8.50 -4.76 -4.32
N TYR A 52 -8.95 -4.04 -5.32
CA TYR A 52 -10.33 -4.06 -5.79
C TYR A 52 -10.43 -4.68 -7.19
N GLY A 53 -9.28 -4.95 -7.82
CA GLY A 53 -9.13 -5.71 -9.05
C GLY A 53 -7.90 -6.60 -8.98
N LEU A 54 -7.71 -7.44 -10.01
CA LEU A 54 -6.60 -8.39 -10.13
C LEU A 54 -5.21 -7.73 -10.00
N PHE A 55 -5.06 -6.52 -10.54
CA PHE A 55 -3.78 -5.81 -10.64
C PHE A 55 -3.76 -4.48 -9.92
N ILE A 56 -4.88 -4.10 -9.32
CA ILE A 56 -5.11 -2.74 -8.89
C ILE A 56 -5.82 -2.73 -7.54
N GLY A 57 -5.28 -1.92 -6.64
CA GLY A 57 -5.72 -1.77 -5.28
C GLY A 57 -5.60 -0.35 -4.79
N ALA A 58 -6.08 -0.12 -3.57
CA ALA A 58 -6.00 1.15 -2.89
C ALA A 58 -5.10 1.03 -1.66
N CYS A 59 -4.25 2.04 -1.47
CA CYS A 59 -3.44 2.20 -0.28
C CYS A 59 -4.32 2.58 0.89
N THR A 60 -4.13 1.89 2.02
CA THR A 60 -4.77 2.27 3.28
C THR A 60 -3.88 1.98 4.48
N TYR A 61 -4.15 2.67 5.58
CA TYR A 61 -3.53 2.35 6.86
C TYR A 61 -4.13 1.06 7.44
N PRO A 62 -3.32 0.24 8.15
CA PRO A 62 -3.82 -0.94 8.85
C PRO A 62 -4.85 -0.61 9.94
N ARG A 63 -4.93 0.63 10.45
CA ARG A 63 -6.00 1.06 11.38
C ARG A 63 -7.38 1.15 10.72
N GLY A 64 -7.46 1.36 9.41
CA GLY A 64 -8.71 1.37 8.65
C GLY A 64 -9.17 -0.01 8.17
N LEU A 65 -8.41 -1.08 8.44
CA LEU A 65 -8.64 -2.39 7.85
C LEU A 65 -9.99 -3.00 8.25
N SER A 66 -10.61 -2.60 9.36
CA SER A 66 -11.92 -3.13 9.78
C SER A 66 -13.05 -2.73 8.81
N SER A 67 -13.09 -1.48 8.36
CA SER A 67 -14.08 -1.04 7.37
C SER A 67 -13.78 -1.63 5.99
N VAL A 68 -12.50 -1.82 5.65
CA VAL A 68 -12.13 -2.41 4.36
C VAL A 68 -12.25 -3.93 4.35
N ALA A 69 -12.07 -4.61 5.47
CA ALA A 69 -12.29 -6.06 5.61
C ALA A 69 -13.72 -6.42 5.22
N LYS A 70 -14.70 -5.61 5.63
CA LYS A 70 -16.09 -5.79 5.21
C LYS A 70 -16.24 -5.69 3.69
N THR A 71 -15.59 -4.70 3.06
CA THR A 71 -15.64 -4.57 1.59
C THR A 71 -14.89 -5.69 0.85
N ILE A 72 -13.85 -6.26 1.46
CA ILE A 72 -13.11 -7.41 0.94
C ILE A 72 -13.97 -8.68 1.01
N ASP A 73 -14.65 -8.89 2.15
CA ASP A 73 -15.55 -10.02 2.34
C ASP A 73 -16.71 -9.97 1.35
N GLU A 74 -17.26 -8.78 1.09
CA GLU A 74 -18.32 -8.54 0.11
C GLU A 74 -17.84 -8.67 -1.36
N HIS A 75 -16.54 -8.50 -1.62
CA HIS A 75 -16.04 -8.52 -2.99
C HIS A 75 -16.10 -9.93 -3.60
N PRO A 76 -16.69 -10.10 -4.82
CA PRO A 76 -17.06 -11.41 -5.35
C PRO A 76 -15.87 -12.34 -5.62
N ASN A 77 -14.71 -11.78 -5.95
CA ASN A 77 -13.51 -12.56 -6.32
C ASN A 77 -12.39 -12.50 -5.28
N LEU A 78 -12.56 -11.75 -4.18
CA LEU A 78 -11.56 -11.69 -3.14
C LEU A 78 -11.79 -12.84 -2.15
N CYS A 79 -10.70 -13.42 -1.67
CA CYS A 79 -10.79 -14.58 -0.80
C CYS A 79 -9.68 -14.61 0.23
N ARG A 80 -9.99 -15.13 1.41
CA ARG A 80 -9.02 -15.55 2.40
C ARG A 80 -8.79 -17.06 2.36
N SER A 81 -9.77 -17.82 1.85
CA SER A 81 -9.73 -19.28 1.77
C SER A 81 -10.38 -19.81 0.50
N HIS A 82 -10.02 -21.04 0.09
CA HIS A 82 -10.65 -21.73 -1.04
C HIS A 82 -12.18 -21.90 -0.87
N GLY A 83 -12.62 -22.13 0.37
CA GLY A 83 -14.04 -22.28 0.69
C GLY A 83 -14.87 -21.02 0.44
N GLU A 84 -14.27 -19.84 0.56
CA GLU A 84 -14.95 -18.58 0.22
C GLU A 84 -15.20 -18.47 -1.27
N CYS A 85 -14.24 -18.84 -2.11
CA CYS A 85 -14.45 -18.85 -3.57
C CYS A 85 -15.61 -19.76 -3.97
N MET A 86 -15.68 -20.96 -3.37
CA MET A 86 -16.78 -21.90 -3.63
C MET A 86 -18.13 -21.35 -3.15
N LYS A 87 -18.18 -20.73 -1.97
CA LYS A 87 -19.40 -20.09 -1.45
C LYS A 87 -19.86 -18.91 -2.32
N LYS A 88 -18.90 -18.14 -2.85
CA LYS A 88 -19.17 -16.98 -3.72
C LYS A 88 -19.49 -17.38 -5.17
N GLY A 89 -19.16 -18.60 -5.58
CA GLY A 89 -19.32 -19.09 -6.95
C GLY A 89 -18.35 -18.45 -7.95
N SER A 90 -17.30 -17.77 -7.48
CA SER A 90 -16.28 -17.11 -8.30
C SER A 90 -15.08 -18.00 -8.64
N GLY A 91 -15.04 -19.21 -8.07
CA GLY A 91 -14.01 -20.20 -8.35
C GLY A 91 -13.98 -21.29 -7.29
N ASN A 92 -13.02 -22.20 -7.38
CA ASN A 92 -12.76 -23.24 -6.38
C ASN A 92 -11.39 -23.08 -5.71
N PHE A 93 -10.56 -22.16 -6.19
CA PHE A 93 -9.20 -21.95 -5.71
C PHE A 93 -8.96 -20.49 -5.35
N CYS A 94 -8.38 -20.22 -4.18
CA CYS A 94 -7.95 -18.91 -3.75
C CYS A 94 -6.45 -18.77 -3.98
N ALA A 95 -6.05 -18.00 -4.99
CA ALA A 95 -4.65 -17.73 -5.29
C ALA A 95 -4.19 -16.51 -4.49
N ARG A 96 -3.26 -16.70 -3.55
CA ARG A 96 -2.71 -15.60 -2.76
C ARG A 96 -1.78 -14.75 -3.60
N TYR A 97 -1.86 -13.44 -3.44
CA TYR A 97 -0.85 -12.55 -4.01
C TYR A 97 0.52 -12.91 -3.47
N PRO A 98 1.59 -12.80 -4.27
CA PRO A 98 2.93 -13.11 -3.81
C PRO A 98 3.45 -12.05 -2.82
N ASN A 99 2.68 -11.03 -2.48
CA ASN A 99 3.06 -9.98 -1.55
C ASN A 99 2.69 -10.35 -0.11
N ASP A 100 3.69 -10.48 0.76
CA ASP A 100 3.50 -10.84 2.18
C ASP A 100 2.76 -9.74 2.97
N TYR A 101 2.60 -8.54 2.39
CA TYR A 101 1.81 -7.47 2.99
C TYR A 101 0.31 -7.59 2.71
N VAL A 102 -0.12 -8.56 1.90
CA VAL A 102 -1.47 -8.70 1.37
C VAL A 102 -2.14 -9.98 1.91
N ASP A 103 -3.11 -9.82 2.80
CA ASP A 103 -3.68 -10.94 3.58
C ASP A 103 -4.82 -11.72 2.89
N TYR A 104 -5.15 -11.40 1.65
CA TYR A 104 -6.15 -12.08 0.84
C TYR A 104 -5.57 -12.46 -0.53
N GLY A 105 -6.34 -13.21 -1.30
CA GLY A 105 -6.04 -13.65 -2.64
C GLY A 105 -7.20 -13.37 -3.59
N TRP A 106 -7.09 -13.92 -4.79
CA TRP A 106 -8.10 -13.84 -5.82
C TRP A 106 -8.63 -15.23 -6.17
N CYS A 107 -9.93 -15.32 -6.40
CA CYS A 107 -10.59 -16.56 -6.77
C CYS A 107 -10.36 -16.89 -8.24
N PHE A 108 -9.99 -18.14 -8.48
CA PHE A 108 -9.85 -18.75 -9.79
C PHE A 108 -10.50 -20.12 -9.80
N ASN A 109 -10.76 -20.63 -11.01
CA ASN A 109 -10.96 -22.06 -11.20
C ASN A 109 -9.57 -22.73 -11.20
N SER A 110 -9.46 -23.88 -10.53
CA SER A 110 -8.21 -24.62 -10.35
C SER A 110 -7.52 -24.97 -11.65
N ASP A 111 -8.31 -25.13 -12.72
CA ASP A 111 -7.85 -25.64 -14.00
C ASP A 111 -7.74 -24.50 -15.04
N SER A 112 -7.84 -23.25 -14.59
CA SER A 112 -7.87 -22.08 -15.47
C SER A 112 -6.47 -21.63 -15.90
N GLU A 113 -6.33 -21.18 -17.15
CA GLU A 113 -5.06 -20.64 -17.65
C GLU A 113 -4.72 -19.30 -16.97
N GLU A 114 -5.74 -18.56 -16.52
CA GLU A 114 -5.57 -17.33 -15.75
C GLU A 114 -4.89 -17.59 -14.40
N LEU A 115 -5.19 -18.72 -13.75
CA LEU A 115 -4.50 -19.12 -12.51
C LEU A 115 -3.02 -19.38 -12.78
N LYS A 116 -2.69 -20.11 -13.85
CA LYS A 116 -1.30 -20.37 -14.23
C LYS A 116 -0.56 -19.07 -14.51
N GLY A 117 -1.19 -18.16 -15.27
CA GLY A 117 -0.67 -16.83 -15.53
C GLY A 117 -0.42 -16.07 -14.23
N PHE A 118 -1.41 -16.06 -13.33
CA PHE A 118 -1.33 -15.35 -12.05
C PHE A 118 -0.19 -15.85 -11.15
N LEU A 119 -0.05 -17.17 -11.03
CA LEU A 119 1.02 -17.78 -10.24
C LEU A 119 2.41 -17.58 -10.84
N ALA A 120 2.51 -17.36 -12.16
CA ALA A 120 3.77 -17.08 -12.84
C ALA A 120 4.20 -15.60 -12.73
N MET A 121 3.34 -14.71 -12.20
CA MET A 121 3.66 -13.28 -12.15
C MET A 121 4.72 -12.97 -11.09
N PRO A 122 5.79 -12.25 -11.45
CA PRO A 122 6.84 -11.88 -10.52
C PRO A 122 6.33 -10.84 -9.50
N ARG A 123 6.97 -10.81 -8.33
CA ARG A 123 6.84 -9.70 -7.38
C ARG A 123 7.47 -8.46 -8.01
N GLU A 124 6.76 -7.33 -8.03
CA GLU A 124 7.31 -6.06 -8.49
C GLU A 124 7.96 -5.33 -7.30
N ILE A 125 9.26 -5.06 -7.40
CA ILE A 125 9.97 -4.24 -6.41
C ILE A 125 9.86 -2.79 -6.85
N SER A 126 9.21 -1.95 -6.05
CA SER A 126 9.12 -0.51 -6.28
C SER A 126 10.54 0.08 -6.15
N LYS A 127 10.98 0.87 -7.15
CA LYS A 127 12.34 1.43 -7.22
C LYS A 127 12.52 2.67 -6.34
#